data_AF-A0A8H3Z8G7-F1
#
_entry.id   AF-A0A8H3Z8G7-F1
#
_cell.length_a   1.000
_cell.length_b   1.000
_cell.length_c   1.000
_cell.angle_alpha   90.00
_cell.angle_beta   90.00
_cell.angle_gamma   90.00
#
_symmetry.space_group_name_H-M   'P 1'
#
loop_
_entity.id
_entity.type
_entity.pdbx_description
1 polymer ?
#
loop_
_entity_poly.entity_id
_entity_poly.type
_entity_poly.pdbx_seq_one_letter_code
_entity_poly.pdbx_strand_id
1 'polypeptide(L)'
;MHFARFVGVGTLLATQLLSHATAANTTCDPLVKGSLPQVFILTDISNEPDDQESLVRLLVHSDLYNITGLAAVTSYWLNFTTYPDVVHEVVSNYSTVRDQLQSHTTGSFPTAEYLRTIIHGGSNSYGLAALQEPLSNASSHLISVVDSLNGPLYIQVWGGANVLSMALNHVSLTRSQSAISVFISKLRIYAISDQDNSGFWIRARFPSIHYISSSHAWNYYGDATWPGISGEAYYSFDKGGPDTSLVTNDWLAKHIQVGPFGASTYITPTFIMEGDSPSLLFTVQNGLNVPEHPEYGGWGGRYKPDDLSRVSGSHFGDTFDFVRGANGETFVSNKATIWRWREAFQAEFAARMQWTIRNSTKIQHPPVAVVNGNCGFQPLILQVDPSKTIDLDASSSSSRDDMQLSFNWTHYREISLTQGNLIEVPEIPIVCKTADCKQVSLTVPNVTISCATSLALHPNQSDITCKAFHIILAVKNRVELGMTRYKRVILEVKKPANLTVLEL
;
A
#
# COMPACT_ATOMS: atom_id res chain seq x y z
N MET A 1 -15.10 11.37 -80.67
CA MET A 1 -15.88 11.05 -79.46
C MET A 1 -15.25 11.82 -78.29
N HIS A 2 -15.67 13.07 -78.10
CA HIS A 2 -16.45 13.58 -76.94
C HIS A 2 -15.71 13.39 -75.60
N PHE A 3 -15.01 14.38 -75.03
CA PHE A 3 -15.29 15.76 -74.56
C PHE A 3 -15.25 15.85 -73.02
N ALA A 4 -14.65 16.94 -72.55
CA ALA A 4 -14.78 17.61 -71.25
C ALA A 4 -13.95 17.09 -70.05
N ARG A 5 -12.84 17.80 -69.77
CA ARG A 5 -12.34 18.05 -68.42
C ARG A 5 -13.04 19.31 -67.88
N PHE A 6 -13.70 19.20 -66.72
CA PHE A 6 -14.12 20.34 -65.92
C PHE A 6 -13.30 20.37 -64.62
N VAL A 7 -12.75 21.55 -64.33
CA VAL A 7 -12.10 21.91 -63.07
C VAL A 7 -13.18 22.31 -62.08
N GLY A 8 -13.18 21.72 -60.89
CA GLY A 8 -14.02 22.14 -59.76
C GLY A 8 -13.15 22.26 -58.51
N VAL A 9 -12.85 23.49 -58.11
CA VAL A 9 -12.23 23.83 -56.83
C VAL A 9 -13.35 23.84 -55.79
N GLY A 10 -13.38 22.82 -54.93
CA GLY A 10 -14.30 22.71 -53.80
C GLY A 10 -13.60 23.01 -52.49
N THR A 11 -13.89 24.18 -51.92
CA THR A 11 -13.48 24.62 -50.58
C THR A 11 -14.19 23.76 -49.53
N LEU A 12 -13.47 22.89 -48.80
CA LEU A 12 -14.01 22.19 -47.63
C LEU A 12 -14.01 23.15 -46.43
N LEU A 13 -15.19 23.69 -46.08
CA LEU A 13 -15.44 24.22 -44.73
C LEU A 13 -15.64 23.03 -43.77
N ALA A 14 -14.65 22.75 -42.92
CA ALA A 14 -14.82 21.87 -41.78
C ALA A 14 -15.56 22.63 -40.67
N THR A 15 -16.84 22.31 -40.50
CA THR A 15 -17.64 22.75 -39.35
C THR A 15 -17.22 21.92 -38.13
N GLN A 16 -16.54 22.55 -37.16
CA GLN A 16 -16.31 21.96 -35.85
C GLN A 16 -17.64 21.86 -35.10
N LEU A 17 -18.21 20.66 -35.07
CA LEU A 17 -19.26 20.32 -34.12
C LEU A 17 -18.64 20.23 -32.73
N LEU A 18 -18.87 21.26 -31.91
CA LEU A 18 -18.65 21.24 -30.47
C LEU A 18 -19.61 20.22 -29.85
N SER A 19 -19.18 18.96 -29.77
CA SER A 19 -19.82 17.95 -28.93
C SER A 19 -19.66 18.40 -27.47
N HIS A 20 -20.70 19.01 -26.92
CA HIS A 20 -20.83 19.14 -25.48
C HIS A 20 -21.02 17.73 -24.93
N ALA A 21 -19.93 17.13 -24.45
CA ALA A 21 -20.00 15.93 -23.65
C ALA A 21 -20.81 16.30 -22.39
N THR A 22 -22.08 15.93 -22.37
CA THR A 22 -22.86 15.89 -21.14
C THR A 22 -22.13 14.94 -20.21
N ALA A 23 -21.59 15.47 -19.12
CA ALA A 23 -20.98 14.67 -18.07
C ALA A 23 -22.01 13.63 -17.64
N ALA A 24 -21.76 12.37 -17.99
CA ALA A 24 -22.54 11.28 -17.47
C ALA A 24 -22.41 11.35 -15.94
N ASN A 25 -23.52 11.60 -15.26
CA ASN A 25 -23.63 11.50 -13.80
C ASN A 25 -23.24 10.06 -13.43
N THR A 26 -21.95 9.86 -13.21
CA THR A 26 -21.40 8.62 -12.68
C THR A 26 -21.81 8.66 -11.22
N THR A 27 -22.96 8.03 -10.92
CA THR A 27 -23.32 7.71 -9.54
C THR A 27 -22.14 6.96 -8.96
N CYS A 28 -21.42 7.63 -8.05
CA CYS A 28 -20.32 7.07 -7.30
C CYS A 28 -20.91 5.90 -6.53
N ASP A 29 -20.76 4.67 -7.01
CA ASP A 29 -21.03 3.50 -6.17
C ASP A 29 -19.80 3.36 -5.26
N PRO A 30 -19.93 3.73 -3.97
CA PRO A 30 -18.83 3.74 -3.03
C PRO A 30 -18.26 2.34 -2.75
N LEU A 31 -18.88 1.29 -3.29
CA LEU A 31 -18.53 -0.11 -3.09
C LEU A 31 -17.92 -0.77 -4.33
N VAL A 32 -17.83 -0.08 -5.47
CA VAL A 32 -17.08 -0.59 -6.64
C VAL A 32 -15.60 -0.47 -6.32
N LYS A 33 -15.07 -1.56 -5.78
CA LYS A 33 -13.64 -1.77 -5.61
C LYS A 33 -13.01 -1.69 -7.00
N GLY A 34 -11.85 -1.05 -7.10
CA GLY A 34 -10.95 -1.34 -8.21
C GLY A 34 -10.63 -2.84 -8.22
N SER A 35 -9.86 -3.31 -9.20
CA SER A 35 -9.34 -4.68 -9.15
C SER A 35 -8.67 -4.94 -7.79
N LEU A 36 -9.15 -5.93 -7.04
CA LEU A 36 -8.58 -6.26 -5.73
C LEU A 36 -7.10 -6.66 -5.90
N PRO A 37 -6.22 -6.25 -4.97
CA PRO A 37 -4.84 -6.72 -4.99
C PRO A 37 -4.82 -8.26 -4.87
N GLN A 38 -4.09 -8.88 -5.79
CA GLN A 38 -3.78 -10.31 -5.76
C GLN A 38 -2.64 -10.50 -4.75
N VAL A 39 -2.85 -11.26 -3.68
CA VAL A 39 -1.84 -11.46 -2.63
C VAL A 39 -1.47 -12.93 -2.47
N PHE A 40 -0.19 -13.18 -2.22
CA PHE A 40 0.38 -14.49 -1.89
C PHE A 40 1.27 -14.33 -0.66
N ILE A 41 0.97 -15.06 0.42
CA ILE A 41 1.66 -14.90 1.70
C ILE A 41 2.69 -16.02 1.88
N LEU A 42 3.92 -15.67 2.23
CA LEU A 42 4.96 -16.59 2.69
C LEU A 42 5.19 -16.32 4.18
N THR A 43 4.79 -17.26 5.04
CA THR A 43 4.77 -17.09 6.50
C THR A 43 5.49 -18.21 7.21
N ASP A 44 6.36 -17.89 8.16
CA ASP A 44 7.00 -18.84 9.07
C ASP A 44 6.20 -19.00 10.37
N ILE A 45 4.87 -18.93 10.24
CA ILE A 45 3.89 -19.10 11.32
C ILE A 45 4.28 -20.19 12.32
N SER A 46 4.03 -19.89 13.60
CA SER A 46 4.47 -20.67 14.78
C SER A 46 5.93 -20.49 15.19
N ASN A 47 6.70 -19.68 14.46
CA ASN A 47 7.94 -19.11 14.98
C ASN A 47 7.65 -18.16 16.15
N GLU A 48 6.87 -17.12 15.87
CA GLU A 48 6.42 -16.10 16.82
C GLU A 48 4.91 -15.89 16.72
N PRO A 49 4.26 -15.26 17.71
CA PRO A 49 2.83 -15.01 17.67
C PRO A 49 2.34 -14.12 16.52
N ASP A 50 3.20 -13.24 16.02
CA ASP A 50 2.84 -12.11 15.15
C ASP A 50 2.42 -12.51 13.73
N ASP A 51 2.93 -13.62 13.17
CA ASP A 51 2.41 -14.21 11.94
C ASP A 51 0.92 -14.58 12.08
N GLN A 52 0.56 -15.21 13.22
CA GLN A 52 -0.82 -15.62 13.48
C GLN A 52 -1.71 -14.40 13.74
N GLU A 53 -1.21 -13.40 14.46
CA GLU A 53 -1.89 -12.11 14.64
C GLU A 53 -2.16 -11.43 13.27
N SER A 54 -1.16 -11.37 12.40
CA SER A 54 -1.25 -10.80 11.05
C SER A 54 -2.19 -11.60 10.15
N LEU A 55 -2.24 -12.93 10.29
CA LEU A 55 -3.20 -13.77 9.59
C LEU A 55 -4.65 -13.50 10.04
N VAL A 56 -4.88 -13.26 11.34
CA VAL A 56 -6.20 -12.82 11.83
C VAL A 56 -6.59 -11.48 11.19
N ARG A 57 -5.68 -10.50 11.13
CA ARG A 57 -5.93 -9.23 10.44
C ARG A 57 -6.25 -9.44 8.97
N LEU A 58 -5.47 -10.24 8.24
CA LEU A 58 -5.71 -10.56 6.83
C LEU A 58 -7.12 -11.11 6.64
N LEU A 59 -7.56 -12.06 7.46
CA LEU A 59 -8.85 -12.72 7.30
C LEU A 59 -10.04 -11.78 7.56
N VAL A 60 -9.97 -10.90 8.55
CA VAL A 60 -11.05 -9.90 8.77
C VAL A 60 -11.01 -8.73 7.77
N HIS A 61 -9.93 -8.60 7.00
CA HIS A 61 -9.81 -7.67 5.87
C HIS A 61 -9.93 -8.37 4.51
N SER A 62 -10.22 -9.67 4.47
CA SER A 62 -10.08 -10.46 3.23
C SER A 62 -11.07 -10.08 2.13
N ASP A 63 -12.09 -9.27 2.43
CA ASP A 63 -12.91 -8.63 1.39
C ASP A 63 -12.14 -7.60 0.55
N LEU A 64 -11.01 -7.09 1.04
CA LEU A 64 -10.13 -6.14 0.37
C LEU A 64 -9.00 -6.80 -0.45
N TYR A 65 -8.98 -8.13 -0.52
CA TYR A 65 -7.92 -8.89 -1.18
C TYR A 65 -8.49 -10.00 -2.05
N ASN A 66 -7.74 -10.38 -3.08
CA ASN A 66 -7.87 -11.72 -3.62
C ASN A 66 -6.67 -12.55 -3.11
N ILE A 67 -6.92 -13.39 -2.11
CA ILE A 67 -5.89 -14.26 -1.51
C ILE A 67 -5.69 -15.44 -2.45
N THR A 68 -4.50 -15.55 -3.03
CA THR A 68 -4.18 -16.57 -4.05
C THR A 68 -3.28 -17.69 -3.52
N GLY A 69 -2.61 -17.47 -2.39
CA GLY A 69 -1.82 -18.49 -1.73
C GLY A 69 -1.46 -18.13 -0.30
N LEU A 70 -1.41 -19.15 0.55
CA LEU A 70 -0.93 -19.11 1.92
C LEU A 70 0.12 -20.21 2.07
N ALA A 71 1.40 -19.85 2.05
CA ALA A 71 2.49 -20.81 2.11
C ALA A 71 3.22 -20.74 3.44
N ALA A 72 3.26 -21.87 4.15
CA ALA A 72 4.13 -22.02 5.32
C ALA A 72 5.57 -22.21 4.85
N VAL A 73 6.50 -21.38 5.32
CA VAL A 73 7.91 -21.36 4.92
C VAL A 73 8.84 -21.50 6.12
N THR A 74 10.10 -21.77 5.85
CA THR A 74 11.16 -21.63 6.85
C THR A 74 11.66 -20.18 6.91
N SER A 75 12.31 -19.80 8.00
CA SER A 75 13.09 -18.57 8.14
C SER A 75 14.37 -18.86 8.94
N TYR A 76 15.14 -17.85 9.30
CA TYR A 76 16.24 -18.01 10.26
C TYR A 76 15.75 -18.50 11.63
N TRP A 77 14.59 -18.00 12.06
CA TRP A 77 14.00 -18.29 13.36
C TRP A 77 13.23 -19.62 13.36
N LEU A 78 12.76 -20.07 12.18
CA LEU A 78 12.17 -21.39 11.97
C LEU A 78 12.81 -22.11 10.78
N ASN A 79 14.00 -22.68 10.99
CA ASN A 79 14.92 -23.05 9.90
C ASN A 79 14.80 -24.47 9.33
N PHE A 80 14.12 -25.41 10.00
CA PHE A 80 14.09 -26.83 9.59
C PHE A 80 12.68 -27.47 9.58
N THR A 81 11.62 -26.66 9.67
CA THR A 81 10.23 -27.16 9.69
C THR A 81 9.26 -26.09 9.19
N THR A 82 8.04 -26.50 8.85
CA THR A 82 6.94 -25.61 8.46
C THR A 82 5.65 -26.05 9.16
N TYR A 83 4.71 -25.12 9.40
CA TYR A 83 3.46 -25.39 10.12
C TYR A 83 2.20 -24.96 9.35
N PRO A 84 1.92 -25.54 8.17
CA PRO A 84 0.67 -25.26 7.44
C PRO A 84 -0.60 -25.61 8.23
N ASP A 85 -0.51 -26.55 9.17
CA ASP A 85 -1.62 -26.94 10.05
C ASP A 85 -2.13 -25.79 10.93
N VAL A 86 -1.24 -24.88 11.36
CA VAL A 86 -1.64 -23.69 12.13
C VAL A 86 -2.42 -22.71 11.25
N VAL A 87 -2.04 -22.55 9.98
CA VAL A 87 -2.84 -21.79 9.01
C VAL A 87 -4.23 -22.43 8.82
N HIS A 88 -4.29 -23.76 8.73
CA HIS A 88 -5.57 -24.49 8.66
C HIS A 88 -6.45 -24.30 9.90
N GLU A 89 -5.86 -24.24 11.09
CA GLU A 89 -6.56 -23.97 12.34
C GLU A 89 -7.17 -22.56 12.34
N VAL A 90 -6.38 -21.54 12.03
CA VAL A 90 -6.83 -20.14 11.95
C VAL A 90 -7.96 -19.98 10.92
N VAL A 91 -7.83 -20.61 9.74
CA VAL A 91 -8.89 -20.62 8.72
C VAL A 91 -10.15 -21.34 9.19
N SER A 92 -10.00 -22.41 9.98
CA SER A 92 -11.14 -23.12 10.56
C SER A 92 -11.87 -22.26 11.59
N ASN A 93 -11.15 -21.51 12.42
CA ASN A 93 -11.76 -20.55 13.35
C ASN A 93 -12.46 -19.41 12.60
N TYR A 94 -11.85 -18.88 11.55
CA TYR A 94 -12.45 -17.85 10.70
C TYR A 94 -13.77 -18.31 10.06
N SER A 95 -13.87 -19.59 9.67
CA SER A 95 -15.11 -20.14 9.09
C SER A 95 -16.35 -19.91 9.97
N THR A 96 -16.17 -19.84 11.29
CA THR A 96 -17.26 -19.64 12.25
C THR A 96 -17.85 -18.22 12.23
N VAL A 97 -17.10 -17.23 11.72
CA VAL A 97 -17.49 -15.81 11.68
C VAL A 97 -17.59 -15.24 10.27
N ARG A 98 -17.20 -16.01 9.24
CA ARG A 98 -17.18 -15.57 7.84
C ARG A 98 -18.53 -15.04 7.34
N ASP A 99 -19.63 -15.70 7.66
CA ASP A 99 -20.96 -15.24 7.22
C ASP A 99 -21.38 -13.94 7.91
N GLN A 100 -20.98 -13.76 9.17
CA GLN A 100 -21.21 -12.49 9.86
C GLN A 100 -20.40 -11.38 9.20
N LEU A 101 -19.10 -11.58 8.95
CA LEU A 101 -18.25 -10.63 8.21
C LEU A 101 -18.83 -10.28 6.84
N GLN A 102 -19.30 -11.29 6.10
CA GLN A 102 -19.91 -11.12 4.79
C GLN A 102 -21.17 -10.24 4.81
N SER A 103 -21.90 -10.18 5.93
CA SER A 103 -23.09 -9.33 6.05
C SER A 103 -22.79 -7.82 6.09
N HIS A 104 -21.53 -7.44 6.36
CA HIS A 104 -21.10 -6.05 6.51
C HIS A 104 -20.60 -5.39 5.21
N THR A 105 -20.46 -6.16 4.13
CA THR A 105 -19.85 -5.67 2.88
C THR A 105 -20.53 -6.27 1.67
N THR A 106 -20.51 -5.54 0.55
CA THR A 106 -20.85 -6.07 -0.78
C THR A 106 -19.64 -6.69 -1.48
N GLY A 107 -18.44 -6.56 -0.90
CA GLY A 107 -17.28 -7.36 -1.30
C GLY A 107 -17.46 -8.84 -0.99
N SER A 108 -16.48 -9.66 -1.34
CA SER A 108 -16.53 -11.10 -1.08
C SER A 108 -15.48 -11.49 -0.05
N PHE A 109 -15.93 -12.07 1.06
CA PHE A 109 -15.07 -12.79 1.98
C PHE A 109 -14.87 -14.23 1.46
N PRO A 110 -13.62 -14.71 1.27
CA PRO A 110 -13.35 -16.06 0.78
C PRO A 110 -13.91 -17.11 1.73
N THR A 111 -14.33 -18.25 1.17
CA THR A 111 -14.79 -19.39 1.97
C THR A 111 -13.60 -20.14 2.57
N ALA A 112 -13.80 -20.80 3.70
CA ALA A 112 -12.76 -21.61 4.31
C ALA A 112 -12.38 -22.80 3.41
N GLU A 113 -13.34 -23.34 2.66
CA GLU A 113 -13.10 -24.40 1.67
C GLU A 113 -12.11 -23.93 0.61
N TYR A 114 -12.32 -22.74 0.03
CA TYR A 114 -11.39 -22.16 -0.93
C TYR A 114 -10.01 -21.91 -0.31
N LEU A 115 -9.95 -21.26 0.86
CA LEU A 115 -8.69 -20.97 1.53
C LEU A 115 -7.87 -22.25 1.80
N ARG A 116 -8.51 -23.35 2.22
CA ARG A 116 -7.82 -24.64 2.41
C ARG A 116 -7.20 -25.19 1.13
N THR A 117 -7.75 -24.90 -0.05
CA THR A 117 -7.18 -25.37 -1.34
C THR A 117 -5.90 -24.66 -1.74
N ILE A 118 -5.63 -23.49 -1.17
CA ILE A 118 -4.46 -22.65 -1.48
C ILE A 118 -3.45 -22.59 -0.32
N ILE A 119 -3.65 -23.40 0.71
CA ILE A 119 -2.68 -23.60 1.80
C ILE A 119 -1.71 -24.69 1.40
N HIS A 120 -0.41 -24.37 1.40
CA HIS A 120 0.64 -25.32 1.06
C HIS A 120 1.85 -25.16 1.99
N GLY A 121 2.50 -26.27 2.32
CA GLY A 121 3.85 -26.24 2.87
C GLY A 121 4.90 -25.97 1.79
N GLY A 122 5.87 -25.11 2.11
CA GLY A 122 7.12 -24.97 1.37
C GLY A 122 8.10 -26.11 1.65
N SER A 123 9.35 -25.93 1.23
CA SER A 123 10.44 -26.82 1.66
C SER A 123 10.73 -26.61 3.15
N ASN A 124 11.06 -27.69 3.85
CA ASN A 124 11.55 -27.64 5.23
C ASN A 124 13.03 -27.23 5.32
N SER A 125 13.70 -27.01 4.18
CA SER A 125 15.08 -26.53 4.14
C SER A 125 15.17 -25.01 4.17
N TYR A 126 16.08 -24.51 5.01
CA TYR A 126 16.38 -23.10 5.14
C TYR A 126 16.85 -22.45 3.83
N GLY A 127 16.13 -21.43 3.38
CA GLY A 127 16.53 -20.54 2.29
C GLY A 127 16.96 -21.28 1.02
N LEU A 128 18.16 -20.96 0.53
CA LEU A 128 18.70 -21.52 -0.71
C LEU A 128 19.03 -23.01 -0.66
N ALA A 129 19.08 -23.64 0.53
CA ALA A 129 19.25 -25.09 0.62
C ALA A 129 18.09 -25.81 -0.08
N ALA A 130 16.89 -25.22 -0.07
CA ALA A 130 15.71 -25.73 -0.76
C ALA A 130 15.89 -25.83 -2.29
N LEU A 131 16.83 -25.10 -2.90
CA LEU A 131 17.08 -25.19 -4.35
C LEU A 131 17.66 -26.53 -4.80
N GLN A 132 18.14 -27.36 -3.87
CA GLN A 132 18.65 -28.71 -4.13
C GLN A 132 17.55 -29.78 -4.08
N GLU A 133 16.32 -29.38 -3.73
CA GLU A 133 15.18 -30.28 -3.60
C GLU A 133 14.26 -30.21 -4.83
N PRO A 134 13.39 -31.21 -5.02
CA PRO A 134 12.28 -31.10 -5.96
C PRO A 134 11.40 -29.87 -5.66
N LEU A 135 10.75 -29.35 -6.70
CA LEU A 135 9.86 -28.19 -6.57
C LEU A 135 8.76 -28.48 -5.52
N SER A 136 8.64 -27.63 -4.51
CA SER A 136 7.60 -27.80 -3.46
C SER A 136 6.19 -27.57 -4.02
N ASN A 137 5.18 -28.05 -3.29
CA ASN A 137 3.77 -27.78 -3.64
C ASN A 137 3.48 -26.27 -3.63
N ALA A 138 3.98 -25.54 -2.63
CA ALA A 138 3.83 -24.10 -2.54
C ALA A 138 4.49 -23.36 -3.72
N SER A 139 5.70 -23.76 -4.13
CA SER A 139 6.40 -23.15 -5.28
C SER A 139 5.70 -23.48 -6.60
N SER A 140 5.21 -24.71 -6.75
CA SER A 140 4.42 -25.13 -7.93
C SER A 140 3.12 -24.33 -8.03
N HIS A 141 2.42 -24.17 -6.91
CA HIS A 141 1.21 -23.36 -6.82
C HIS A 141 1.50 -21.89 -7.15
N LEU A 142 2.55 -21.30 -6.57
CA LEU A 142 2.97 -19.94 -6.87
C LEU A 142 3.21 -19.72 -8.37
N ILE A 143 3.93 -20.63 -9.04
CA ILE A 143 4.13 -20.55 -10.49
C ILE A 143 2.79 -20.54 -11.23
N SER A 144 1.88 -21.45 -10.86
CA SER A 144 0.56 -21.55 -11.51
C SER A 144 -0.29 -20.29 -11.33
N VAL A 145 -0.25 -19.68 -10.14
CA VAL A 145 -0.93 -18.42 -9.85
C VAL A 145 -0.37 -17.32 -10.73
N VAL A 146 0.95 -17.13 -10.75
CA VAL A 146 1.58 -16.08 -11.56
C VAL A 146 1.24 -16.26 -13.04
N ASP A 147 1.24 -17.49 -13.55
CA ASP A 147 0.89 -17.77 -14.95
C ASP A 147 -0.57 -17.46 -15.29
N SER A 148 -1.49 -17.66 -14.34
CA SER A 148 -2.92 -17.39 -14.53
C SER A 148 -3.27 -15.89 -14.52
N LEU A 149 -2.39 -15.05 -13.97
CA LEU A 149 -2.65 -13.63 -13.79
C LEU A 149 -2.21 -12.79 -14.99
N ASN A 150 -3.04 -11.78 -15.29
CA ASN A 150 -2.74 -10.73 -16.28
C ASN A 150 -2.12 -9.47 -15.64
N GLY A 151 -2.19 -9.35 -14.31
CA GLY A 151 -1.75 -8.18 -13.55
C GLY A 151 -0.76 -8.55 -12.44
N PRO A 152 -0.40 -7.59 -11.57
CA PRO A 152 0.57 -7.82 -10.51
C PRO A 152 0.06 -8.80 -9.46
N LEU A 153 0.99 -9.62 -8.95
CA LEU A 153 0.86 -10.44 -7.76
C LEU A 153 1.76 -9.84 -6.67
N TYR A 154 1.15 -9.45 -5.55
CA TYR A 154 1.85 -8.97 -4.36
C TYR A 154 2.22 -10.15 -3.46
N ILE A 155 3.50 -10.52 -3.48
CA ILE A 155 4.04 -11.55 -2.60
C ILE A 155 4.54 -10.88 -1.33
N GLN A 156 3.96 -11.27 -0.20
CA GLN A 156 4.33 -10.76 1.11
C GLN A 156 5.16 -11.83 1.81
N VAL A 157 6.39 -11.45 2.16
CA VAL A 157 7.37 -12.36 2.74
C VAL A 157 7.50 -11.99 4.21
N TRP A 158 6.75 -12.71 5.04
CA TRP A 158 6.72 -12.56 6.50
C TRP A 158 7.93 -13.28 7.09
N GLY A 159 8.17 -14.52 6.65
CA GLY A 159 9.35 -15.30 7.00
C GLY A 159 10.45 -15.31 5.94
N GLY A 160 10.87 -16.52 5.52
CA GLY A 160 11.85 -16.70 4.44
C GLY A 160 11.25 -16.65 3.03
N ALA A 161 12.10 -16.41 2.03
CA ALA A 161 11.72 -16.35 0.62
C ALA A 161 11.99 -17.68 -0.12
N ASN A 162 12.19 -18.79 0.59
CA ASN A 162 12.59 -20.07 -0.03
C ASN A 162 11.61 -20.54 -1.13
N VAL A 163 10.30 -20.46 -0.91
CA VAL A 163 9.26 -20.81 -1.89
C VAL A 163 9.36 -19.97 -3.16
N LEU A 164 9.58 -18.65 -3.03
CA LEU A 164 9.77 -17.74 -4.15
C LEU A 164 11.08 -18.03 -4.89
N SER A 165 12.17 -18.28 -4.18
CA SER A 165 13.46 -18.59 -4.80
C SER A 165 13.44 -19.90 -5.59
N MET A 166 12.77 -20.93 -5.07
CA MET A 166 12.56 -22.20 -5.79
C MET A 166 11.73 -21.99 -7.05
N ALA A 167 10.64 -21.22 -6.96
CA ALA A 167 9.78 -20.92 -8.11
C ALA A 167 10.56 -20.17 -9.21
N LEU A 168 11.29 -19.12 -8.84
CA LEU A 168 12.12 -18.35 -9.76
C LEU A 168 13.25 -19.19 -10.35
N ASN A 169 13.92 -20.02 -9.55
CA ASN A 169 14.97 -20.91 -10.03
C ASN A 169 14.42 -21.89 -11.08
N HIS A 170 13.30 -22.54 -10.78
CA HIS A 170 12.63 -23.47 -11.71
C HIS A 170 12.23 -22.78 -13.01
N VAL A 171 11.57 -21.61 -12.93
CA VAL A 171 11.20 -20.81 -14.10
C VAL A 171 12.44 -20.42 -14.93
N SER A 172 13.54 -20.04 -14.27
CA SER A 172 14.78 -19.65 -14.96
C SER A 172 15.46 -20.79 -15.71
N LEU A 173 15.26 -22.04 -15.28
CA LEU A 173 15.86 -23.24 -15.88
C LEU A 173 14.97 -23.87 -16.96
N THR A 174 13.67 -23.59 -16.95
CA THR A 174 12.68 -24.31 -17.78
C THR A 174 12.03 -23.46 -18.85
N ARG A 175 12.17 -22.13 -18.81
CA ARG A 175 11.48 -21.21 -19.73
C ARG A 175 12.42 -20.38 -20.58
N SER A 176 11.89 -19.82 -21.66
CA SER A 176 12.61 -18.85 -22.48
C SER A 176 12.82 -17.52 -21.75
N GLN A 177 13.80 -16.74 -22.17
CA GLN A 177 14.08 -15.43 -21.57
C GLN A 177 12.87 -14.48 -21.61
N SER A 178 12.10 -14.49 -22.71
CA SER A 178 10.88 -13.68 -22.82
C SER A 178 9.81 -14.09 -21.81
N ALA A 179 9.61 -15.40 -21.60
CA ALA A 179 8.68 -15.92 -20.62
C ALA A 179 9.13 -15.62 -19.18
N ILE A 180 10.44 -15.66 -18.90
CA ILE A 180 11.01 -15.25 -17.62
C ILE A 180 10.73 -13.77 -17.35
N SER A 181 10.98 -12.89 -18.33
CA SER A 181 10.71 -11.46 -18.19
C SER A 181 9.23 -11.16 -17.94
N VAL A 182 8.32 -11.86 -18.61
CA VAL A 182 6.87 -11.75 -18.39
C VAL A 182 6.45 -12.29 -17.02
N PHE A 183 7.09 -13.36 -16.55
CA PHE A 183 6.84 -13.89 -15.21
C PHE A 183 7.26 -12.87 -14.14
N ILE A 184 8.48 -12.34 -14.23
CA ILE A 184 9.05 -11.37 -13.27
C ILE A 184 8.28 -10.05 -13.28
N SER A 185 7.83 -9.56 -14.44
CA SER A 185 7.12 -8.27 -14.52
C SER A 185 5.80 -8.25 -13.75
N LYS A 186 5.21 -9.43 -13.48
CA LYS A 186 4.01 -9.60 -12.67
C LYS A 186 4.29 -9.63 -11.17
N LEU A 187 5.53 -9.74 -10.72
CA LEU A 187 5.84 -9.87 -9.29
C LEU A 187 6.04 -8.52 -8.61
N ARG A 188 5.45 -8.36 -7.43
CA ARG A 188 5.67 -7.25 -6.50
C ARG A 188 5.98 -7.86 -5.14
N ILE A 189 7.21 -7.73 -4.66
CA ILE A 189 7.64 -8.36 -3.41
C ILE A 189 7.70 -7.31 -2.31
N TYR A 190 7.12 -7.63 -1.16
CA TYR A 190 7.33 -6.88 0.08
C TYR A 190 7.86 -7.86 1.12
N ALA A 191 9.12 -7.71 1.52
CA ALA A 191 9.75 -8.53 2.54
C ALA A 191 9.84 -7.78 3.88
N ILE A 192 9.42 -8.43 4.96
CA ILE A 192 9.55 -7.96 6.34
C ILE A 192 10.99 -8.22 6.78
N SER A 193 11.87 -7.37 6.26
CA SER A 193 13.31 -7.68 6.13
C SER A 193 13.53 -9.00 5.35
N ASP A 194 14.79 -9.35 5.07
CA ASP A 194 15.09 -10.70 4.59
C ASP A 194 15.40 -11.59 5.77
N GLN A 195 14.56 -12.59 6.03
CA GLN A 195 14.75 -13.52 7.14
C GLN A 195 15.45 -14.83 6.74
N ASP A 196 15.88 -14.96 5.48
CA ASP A 196 16.74 -16.03 5.01
C ASP A 196 17.75 -15.53 3.96
N ASN A 197 18.59 -16.42 3.44
CA ASN A 197 19.55 -16.08 2.38
C ASN A 197 18.95 -16.05 0.96
N SER A 198 17.65 -16.32 0.81
CA SER A 198 16.99 -16.32 -0.49
C SER A 198 16.63 -14.91 -0.97
N GLY A 199 16.25 -14.00 -0.07
CA GLY A 199 15.89 -12.62 -0.43
C GLY A 199 17.01 -11.87 -1.17
N PHE A 200 18.22 -11.87 -0.60
CA PHE A 200 19.41 -11.30 -1.24
C PHE A 200 19.71 -11.96 -2.59
N TRP A 201 19.63 -13.30 -2.68
CA TRP A 201 19.86 -14.04 -3.92
C TRP A 201 18.85 -13.68 -5.01
N ILE A 202 17.57 -13.51 -4.66
CA ILE A 202 16.51 -13.09 -5.59
C ILE A 202 16.85 -11.72 -6.17
N ARG A 203 17.15 -10.73 -5.32
CA ARG A 203 17.49 -9.37 -5.76
C ARG A 203 18.75 -9.35 -6.63
N ALA A 204 19.77 -10.13 -6.29
CA ALA A 204 21.00 -10.21 -7.08
C ALA A 204 20.80 -10.89 -8.46
N ARG A 205 19.96 -11.93 -8.53
CA ARG A 205 19.78 -12.74 -9.75
C ARG A 205 18.71 -12.19 -10.68
N PHE A 206 17.70 -11.51 -10.14
CA PHE A 206 16.54 -11.00 -10.89
C PHE A 206 16.36 -9.50 -10.65
N PRO A 207 17.31 -8.64 -11.04
CA PRO A 207 17.28 -7.22 -10.69
C PRO A 207 16.02 -6.50 -11.18
N SER A 208 15.39 -6.95 -12.27
CA SER A 208 14.14 -6.34 -12.75
C SER A 208 12.91 -6.63 -11.87
N ILE A 209 13.03 -7.48 -10.85
CA ILE A 209 11.92 -7.76 -9.93
C ILE A 209 11.65 -6.54 -9.05
N HIS A 210 10.37 -6.20 -8.89
CA HIS A 210 9.97 -5.12 -8.00
C HIS A 210 10.02 -5.63 -6.56
N TYR A 211 10.95 -5.12 -5.73
CA TYR A 211 11.23 -5.68 -4.40
C TYR A 211 11.39 -4.56 -3.37
N ILE A 212 10.55 -4.58 -2.34
CA ILE A 212 10.68 -3.75 -1.14
C ILE A 212 11.37 -4.58 -0.05
N SER A 213 12.46 -4.05 0.50
CA SER A 213 13.20 -4.67 1.60
C SER A 213 13.78 -3.64 2.54
N SER A 214 13.57 -3.79 3.85
CA SER A 214 14.39 -3.10 4.84
C SER A 214 15.76 -3.78 4.89
N SER A 215 16.80 -3.10 4.38
CA SER A 215 18.18 -3.60 4.37
C SER A 215 18.97 -3.02 5.54
N HIS A 216 19.34 -3.86 6.50
CA HIS A 216 20.08 -3.47 7.71
C HIS A 216 21.09 -4.57 8.09
N ALA A 217 21.93 -4.31 9.10
CA ALA A 217 22.81 -5.35 9.64
C ALA A 217 21.98 -6.54 10.13
N TRP A 218 22.50 -7.76 10.01
CA TRP A 218 21.76 -8.97 10.39
C TRP A 218 21.25 -8.88 11.83
N ASN A 219 19.96 -9.13 12.02
CA ASN A 219 19.26 -9.05 13.32
C ASN A 219 19.20 -7.64 13.97
N TYR A 220 19.51 -6.57 13.23
CA TYR A 220 19.28 -5.18 13.67
C TYR A 220 17.90 -4.70 13.19
N TYR A 221 16.86 -5.46 13.52
CA TYR A 221 15.49 -5.18 13.07
C TYR A 221 14.96 -3.80 13.50
N GLY A 222 15.48 -3.25 14.61
CA GLY A 222 15.19 -1.89 15.04
C GLY A 222 15.57 -0.82 14.01
N ASP A 223 16.38 -1.13 12.99
CA ASP A 223 16.70 -0.21 11.89
C ASP A 223 15.68 -0.27 10.74
N ALA A 224 14.86 -1.32 10.65
CA ALA A 224 13.86 -1.50 9.61
C ALA A 224 12.67 -0.53 9.72
N THR A 225 11.84 -0.46 8.67
CA THR A 225 10.61 0.35 8.65
C THR A 225 9.45 -0.32 9.39
N TRP A 226 9.27 -1.63 9.19
CA TRP A 226 8.12 -2.41 9.70
C TRP A 226 7.90 -2.34 11.22
N PRO A 227 8.90 -2.16 12.11
CA PRO A 227 8.65 -1.99 13.53
C PRO A 227 7.78 -0.76 13.85
N GLY A 228 7.58 0.18 12.92
CA GLY A 228 6.62 1.27 13.08
C GLY A 228 5.19 0.80 13.39
N ILE A 229 4.83 -0.46 13.13
CA ILE A 229 3.53 -1.01 13.52
C ILE A 229 3.29 -0.89 15.04
N SER A 230 4.27 -1.28 15.88
CA SER A 230 4.11 -1.38 17.35
C SER A 230 5.41 -1.46 18.17
N GLY A 231 6.57 -1.35 17.53
CA GLY A 231 7.88 -1.71 18.10
C GLY A 231 8.61 -0.62 18.88
N GLU A 232 8.02 0.57 19.07
CA GLU A 232 8.74 1.73 19.64
C GLU A 232 9.28 1.46 21.06
N ALA A 233 8.53 0.72 21.88
CA ALA A 233 8.93 0.38 23.23
C ALA A 233 10.04 -0.69 23.23
N TYR A 234 9.93 -1.70 22.36
CA TYR A 234 10.84 -2.83 22.29
C TYR A 234 12.20 -2.45 21.70
N TYR A 235 12.20 -1.75 20.56
CA TYR A 235 13.42 -1.32 19.86
C TYR A 235 13.93 0.07 20.28
N SER A 236 13.22 0.77 21.18
CA SER A 236 13.62 2.07 21.73
C SER A 236 13.79 3.20 20.70
N PHE A 237 12.94 3.28 19.68
CA PHE A 237 12.88 4.39 18.72
C PHE A 237 11.68 5.33 18.99
N ASP A 238 11.69 6.53 18.39
CA ASP A 238 10.60 7.52 18.35
C ASP A 238 9.75 7.66 19.65
N LYS A 239 10.37 7.64 20.83
CA LYS A 239 9.66 7.65 22.12
C LYS A 239 8.75 8.88 22.26
N GLY A 240 7.45 8.64 22.46
CA GLY A 240 6.42 9.70 22.54
C GLY A 240 5.94 10.21 21.18
N GLY A 241 6.49 9.70 20.08
CA GLY A 241 6.06 9.97 18.72
C GLY A 241 4.71 9.33 18.40
N PRO A 242 4.63 7.99 18.30
CA PRO A 242 3.37 7.30 18.08
C PRO A 242 2.53 7.19 19.35
N ASP A 243 1.21 7.00 19.20
CA ASP A 243 0.34 6.64 20.31
C ASP A 243 0.49 5.14 20.64
N THR A 244 1.29 4.85 21.66
CA THR A 244 1.55 3.49 22.14
C THR A 244 0.30 2.88 22.83
N SER A 245 -0.66 3.69 23.28
CA SER A 245 -1.85 3.16 23.96
C SER A 245 -2.69 2.25 23.04
N LEU A 246 -2.60 2.45 21.72
CA LEU A 246 -3.31 1.71 20.69
C LEU A 246 -2.72 0.33 20.35
N VAL A 247 -1.60 -0.06 20.98
CA VAL A 247 -0.90 -1.33 20.70
C VAL A 247 -0.56 -2.11 21.97
N THR A 248 -1.04 -1.65 23.13
CA THR A 248 -0.85 -2.35 24.41
C THR A 248 -1.66 -3.65 24.47
N ASN A 249 -1.22 -4.60 25.30
CA ASN A 249 -1.98 -5.82 25.57
C ASN A 249 -3.39 -5.52 26.10
N ASP A 250 -3.56 -4.48 26.94
CA ASP A 250 -4.88 -4.06 27.41
C ASP A 250 -5.77 -3.55 26.27
N TRP A 251 -5.20 -2.82 25.31
CA TRP A 251 -5.91 -2.38 24.12
C TRP A 251 -6.30 -3.56 23.23
N LEU A 252 -5.37 -4.49 22.98
CA LEU A 252 -5.63 -5.70 22.20
C LEU A 252 -6.70 -6.55 22.85
N ALA A 253 -6.64 -6.76 24.17
CA ALA A 253 -7.66 -7.50 24.93
C ALA A 253 -9.05 -6.86 24.79
N LYS A 254 -9.11 -5.52 24.84
CA LYS A 254 -10.37 -4.76 24.78
C LYS A 254 -10.96 -4.65 23.36
N HIS A 255 -10.11 -4.64 22.33
CA HIS A 255 -10.54 -4.27 20.97
C HIS A 255 -10.38 -5.38 19.93
N ILE A 256 -9.42 -6.28 20.12
CA ILE A 256 -9.04 -7.29 19.12
C ILE A 256 -9.33 -8.71 19.61
N GLN A 257 -8.92 -9.07 20.82
CA GLN A 257 -9.15 -10.40 21.43
C GLN A 257 -10.58 -10.53 21.97
N VAL A 258 -11.56 -10.10 21.16
CA VAL A 258 -12.98 -10.01 21.51
C VAL A 258 -13.82 -10.92 20.62
N GLY A 259 -14.98 -11.29 21.14
CA GLY A 259 -15.85 -12.26 20.47
C GLY A 259 -15.22 -13.65 20.38
N PRO A 260 -15.93 -14.64 19.82
CA PRO A 260 -15.43 -16.01 19.76
C PRO A 260 -14.14 -16.14 18.93
N PHE A 261 -14.08 -15.46 17.78
CA PHE A 261 -12.94 -15.56 16.86
C PHE A 261 -11.68 -14.85 17.40
N GLY A 262 -11.81 -13.60 17.84
CA GLY A 262 -10.68 -12.83 18.36
C GLY A 262 -10.09 -13.46 19.62
N ALA A 263 -10.93 -13.83 20.58
CA ALA A 263 -10.47 -14.40 21.86
C ALA A 263 -9.79 -15.77 21.71
N SER A 264 -10.15 -16.57 20.70
CA SER A 264 -9.55 -17.90 20.50
C SER A 264 -8.37 -17.91 19.54
N THR A 265 -8.23 -16.89 18.68
CA THR A 265 -7.34 -16.96 17.51
C THR A 265 -6.29 -15.84 17.49
N TYR A 266 -6.60 -14.66 18.03
CA TYR A 266 -5.61 -13.59 18.16
C TYR A 266 -4.83 -13.80 19.46
N ILE A 267 -3.66 -14.40 19.36
CA ILE A 267 -2.79 -14.70 20.51
C ILE A 267 -2.11 -13.43 21.04
N THR A 268 -1.69 -13.46 22.30
CA THR A 268 -1.06 -12.29 22.94
C THR A 268 0.38 -12.13 22.44
N PRO A 269 0.81 -10.91 22.08
CA PRO A 269 2.16 -10.67 21.58
C PRO A 269 3.25 -11.08 22.59
N THR A 270 4.35 -11.64 22.09
CA THR A 270 5.56 -11.95 22.89
C THR A 270 6.62 -10.85 22.80
N PHE A 271 6.80 -10.25 21.62
CA PHE A 271 7.78 -9.17 21.38
C PHE A 271 7.06 -7.88 20.97
N ILE A 272 6.77 -7.73 19.68
CA ILE A 272 5.94 -6.66 19.15
C ILE A 272 4.66 -7.27 18.56
N MET A 273 3.63 -6.44 18.39
CA MET A 273 2.37 -6.83 17.77
C MET A 273 2.47 -6.74 16.25
N GLU A 274 2.06 -7.81 15.55
CA GLU A 274 1.89 -7.89 14.10
C GLU A 274 3.06 -7.32 13.26
N GLY A 275 4.29 -7.80 13.49
CA GLY A 275 5.49 -7.38 12.76
C GLY A 275 5.35 -7.44 11.24
N ASP A 276 4.55 -8.39 10.74
CA ASP A 276 4.37 -8.64 9.30
C ASP A 276 3.26 -7.84 8.63
N SER A 277 2.29 -7.35 9.41
CA SER A 277 1.12 -6.64 8.91
C SER A 277 1.42 -5.38 8.09
N PRO A 278 2.56 -4.68 8.21
CA PRO A 278 2.94 -3.63 7.26
C PRO A 278 2.84 -4.06 5.78
N SER A 279 3.18 -5.30 5.44
CA SER A 279 3.08 -5.82 4.07
C SER A 279 1.62 -5.96 3.61
N LEU A 280 0.70 -6.36 4.51
CA LEU A 280 -0.74 -6.38 4.27
C LEU A 280 -1.28 -4.96 4.10
N LEU A 281 -0.95 -4.09 5.06
CA LEU A 281 -1.38 -2.70 5.14
C LEU A 281 -0.90 -1.88 3.93
N PHE A 282 0.22 -2.25 3.30
CA PHE A 282 0.73 -1.62 2.09
C PHE A 282 -0.23 -1.73 0.91
N THR A 283 -0.96 -2.86 0.81
CA THR A 283 -1.85 -3.16 -0.33
C THR A 283 -3.32 -2.88 -0.06
N VAL A 284 -3.69 -2.46 1.17
CA VAL A 284 -5.06 -2.07 1.52
C VAL A 284 -5.54 -0.95 0.59
N GLN A 285 -6.69 -1.14 -0.05
CA GLN A 285 -7.34 -0.11 -0.86
C GLN A 285 -8.10 0.88 0.03
N ASN A 286 -7.38 1.83 0.65
CA ASN A 286 -7.94 2.86 1.55
C ASN A 286 -7.98 4.27 0.92
N GLY A 287 -7.48 4.44 -0.31
CA GLY A 287 -7.38 5.70 -1.04
C GLY A 287 -6.14 6.55 -0.73
N LEU A 288 -5.29 6.07 0.19
CA LEU A 288 -3.97 6.63 0.49
C LEU A 288 -2.88 5.86 -0.25
N ASN A 289 -2.96 4.53 -0.18
CA ASN A 289 -1.99 3.59 -0.72
C ASN A 289 -2.06 3.54 -2.24
N VAL A 290 -0.89 3.50 -2.88
CA VAL A 290 -0.75 3.20 -4.31
C VAL A 290 0.41 2.21 -4.44
N PRO A 291 0.16 0.88 -4.36
CA PRO A 291 1.23 -0.12 -4.20
C PRO A 291 2.24 -0.18 -5.35
N GLU A 292 1.87 0.23 -6.57
CA GLU A 292 2.80 0.37 -7.70
C GLU A 292 3.81 1.53 -7.52
N HIS A 293 3.57 2.40 -6.54
CA HIS A 293 4.39 3.56 -6.18
C HIS A 293 4.78 3.49 -4.69
N PRO A 294 5.74 2.63 -4.29
CA PRO A 294 6.19 2.53 -2.91
C PRO A 294 6.66 3.86 -2.31
N GLU A 295 7.10 4.78 -3.16
CA GLU A 295 7.53 6.13 -2.78
C GLU A 295 6.38 7.02 -2.31
N TYR A 296 5.12 6.72 -2.62
CA TYR A 296 3.96 7.56 -2.27
C TYR A 296 3.63 7.49 -0.78
N GLY A 297 4.01 6.41 -0.11
CA GLY A 297 3.71 6.18 1.30
C GLY A 297 2.27 5.78 1.55
N GLY A 298 2.07 5.06 2.65
CA GLY A 298 0.78 4.50 3.00
C GLY A 298 0.80 3.80 4.35
N TRP A 299 -0.25 3.04 4.67
CA TRP A 299 -0.35 2.32 5.95
C TRP A 299 0.77 1.27 6.13
N GLY A 300 1.33 0.75 5.03
CA GLY A 300 2.47 -0.17 5.05
C GLY A 300 3.84 0.51 4.90
N GLY A 301 3.93 1.82 5.08
CA GLY A 301 5.19 2.56 5.01
C GLY A 301 5.44 3.26 3.67
N ARG A 302 6.61 3.87 3.55
CA ARG A 302 7.10 4.57 2.35
C ARG A 302 8.51 4.10 2.05
N TYR A 303 8.82 3.90 0.77
CA TYR A 303 10.11 3.35 0.32
C TYR A 303 10.63 4.11 -0.88
N LYS A 304 11.95 4.28 -1.00
CA LYS A 304 12.56 4.89 -2.18
C LYS A 304 13.40 3.88 -2.94
N PRO A 305 13.58 4.06 -4.26
CA PRO A 305 14.52 3.25 -5.02
C PRO A 305 15.90 3.25 -4.36
N ASP A 306 16.49 2.08 -4.15
CA ASP A 306 17.87 1.97 -3.61
C ASP A 306 18.90 2.54 -4.59
N ASP A 307 18.54 2.55 -5.88
CA ASP A 307 19.35 3.06 -6.97
C ASP A 307 18.48 3.86 -7.94
N LEU A 308 18.70 5.18 -8.00
CA LEU A 308 18.01 6.07 -8.92
C LEU A 308 18.35 5.80 -10.39
N SER A 309 19.52 5.23 -10.68
CA SER A 309 19.91 4.85 -12.04
C SER A 309 19.18 3.60 -12.54
N ARG A 310 18.50 2.88 -11.62
CA ARG A 310 17.83 1.60 -11.85
C ARG A 310 18.77 0.52 -12.39
N VAL A 311 20.08 0.66 -12.22
CA VAL A 311 21.09 -0.33 -12.61
C VAL A 311 21.01 -1.54 -11.69
N SER A 312 20.80 -1.35 -10.39
CA SER A 312 20.47 -2.42 -9.45
C SER A 312 19.03 -2.93 -9.58
N GLY A 313 18.23 -2.30 -10.46
CA GLY A 313 16.91 -2.75 -10.88
C GLY A 313 15.73 -2.05 -10.18
N SER A 314 14.66 -2.80 -9.93
CA SER A 314 13.40 -2.30 -9.35
C SER A 314 13.30 -2.51 -7.83
N HIS A 315 14.41 -2.31 -7.12
CA HIS A 315 14.46 -2.47 -5.66
C HIS A 315 14.22 -1.17 -4.91
N PHE A 316 13.60 -1.29 -3.74
CA PHE A 316 13.21 -0.19 -2.87
C PHE A 316 13.62 -0.49 -1.43
N GLY A 317 14.20 0.52 -0.79
CA GLY A 317 14.61 0.48 0.60
C GLY A 317 13.95 1.57 1.43
N ASP A 318 14.25 1.52 2.72
CA ASP A 318 13.67 2.39 3.72
C ASP A 318 13.95 3.86 3.41
N THR A 319 12.95 4.71 3.68
CA THR A 319 13.08 6.17 3.67
C THR A 319 12.33 6.72 4.89
N PHE A 320 12.52 7.99 5.20
CA PHE A 320 12.02 8.58 6.45
C PHE A 320 10.97 9.66 6.20
N ASP A 321 9.99 9.74 7.08
CA ASP A 321 9.03 10.85 7.10
C ASP A 321 9.36 11.86 8.20
N PHE A 322 8.89 13.10 8.02
CA PHE A 322 8.96 14.14 9.04
C PHE A 322 7.58 14.25 9.67
N VAL A 323 7.41 13.67 10.86
CA VAL A 323 6.10 13.54 11.48
C VAL A 323 6.10 14.17 12.85
N ARG A 324 5.11 15.03 13.10
CA ARG A 324 4.85 15.55 14.45
C ARG A 324 4.17 14.47 15.29
N GLY A 325 4.83 14.06 16.36
CA GLY A 325 4.38 13.04 17.29
C GLY A 325 3.31 13.51 18.27
N ALA A 326 2.76 12.57 19.04
CA ALA A 326 1.78 12.81 20.09
C ALA A 326 2.32 13.68 21.23
N ASN A 327 3.63 13.60 21.51
CA ASN A 327 4.34 14.48 22.45
C ASN A 327 4.55 15.91 21.91
N GLY A 328 4.17 16.18 20.65
CA GLY A 328 4.29 17.48 19.99
C GLY A 328 5.64 17.74 19.31
N GLU A 329 6.63 16.85 19.45
CA GLU A 329 7.94 16.93 18.81
C GLU A 329 7.91 16.40 17.37
N THR A 330 8.88 16.79 16.55
CA THR A 330 9.03 16.28 15.18
C THR A 330 10.04 15.14 15.14
N PHE A 331 9.64 14.01 14.59
CA PHE A 331 10.47 12.83 14.37
C PHE A 331 10.86 12.74 12.89
N VAL A 332 12.09 12.29 12.65
CA VAL A 332 12.63 12.01 11.31
C VAL A 332 13.07 10.56 11.30
N SER A 333 12.20 9.68 10.83
CA SER A 333 12.37 8.24 11.02
C SER A 333 11.65 7.46 9.93
N ASN A 334 12.20 6.29 9.57
CA ASN A 334 11.56 5.36 8.66
C ASN A 334 10.33 4.69 9.28
N LYS A 335 10.31 4.48 10.60
CA LYS A 335 9.15 3.93 11.31
C LYS A 335 7.98 4.91 11.28
N ALA A 336 8.26 6.21 11.23
CA ALA A 336 7.26 7.27 11.12
C ALA A 336 6.45 7.20 9.82
N THR A 337 6.98 6.55 8.78
CA THR A 337 6.22 6.30 7.55
C THR A 337 5.03 5.35 7.78
N ILE A 338 5.05 4.54 8.84
CA ILE A 338 3.97 3.65 9.26
C ILE A 338 3.18 4.26 10.42
N TRP A 339 3.84 4.55 11.55
CA TRP A 339 3.12 4.82 12.81
C TRP A 339 2.28 6.09 12.76
N ARG A 340 2.57 7.02 11.84
CA ARG A 340 1.73 8.20 11.57
C ARG A 340 0.28 7.85 11.18
N TRP A 341 0.04 6.62 10.72
CA TRP A 341 -1.26 6.12 10.30
C TRP A 341 -1.92 5.17 11.32
N ARG A 342 -1.29 4.97 12.48
CA ARG A 342 -1.67 3.94 13.47
C ARG A 342 -3.09 4.01 13.94
N GLU A 343 -3.56 5.21 14.27
CA GLU A 343 -4.93 5.39 14.70
C GLU A 343 -5.93 4.85 13.66
N ALA A 344 -5.68 5.09 12.38
CA ALA A 344 -6.59 4.70 11.31
C ALA A 344 -6.61 3.19 11.08
N PHE A 345 -5.44 2.53 11.00
CA PHE A 345 -5.40 1.09 10.79
C PHE A 345 -5.80 0.27 12.03
N GLN A 346 -5.61 0.81 13.25
CA GLN A 346 -6.11 0.20 14.48
C GLN A 346 -7.62 0.38 14.65
N ALA A 347 -8.15 1.55 14.29
CA ALA A 347 -9.60 1.80 14.28
C ALA A 347 -10.33 0.85 13.32
N GLU A 348 -9.79 0.67 12.11
CA GLU A 348 -10.36 -0.28 11.14
C GLU A 348 -10.27 -1.73 11.62
N PHE A 349 -9.16 -2.15 12.22
CA PHE A 349 -9.06 -3.51 12.75
C PHE A 349 -10.05 -3.76 13.90
N ALA A 350 -10.14 -2.83 14.85
CA ALA A 350 -11.11 -2.91 15.94
C ALA A 350 -12.55 -2.97 15.41
N ALA A 351 -12.90 -2.15 14.41
CA ALA A 351 -14.23 -2.18 13.79
C ALA A 351 -14.52 -3.52 13.10
N ARG A 352 -13.56 -4.07 12.36
CA ARG A 352 -13.70 -5.37 11.68
C ARG A 352 -13.75 -6.54 12.66
N MET A 353 -13.09 -6.45 13.82
CA MET A 353 -13.28 -7.42 14.89
C MET A 353 -14.71 -7.35 15.46
N GLN A 354 -15.30 -6.16 15.57
CA GLN A 354 -16.72 -6.03 15.92
C GLN A 354 -17.66 -6.66 14.88
N TRP A 355 -17.30 -6.62 13.59
CA TRP A 355 -18.05 -7.31 12.54
C TRP A 355 -18.05 -8.83 12.68
N THR A 356 -17.22 -9.43 13.54
CA THR A 356 -17.28 -10.89 13.81
C THR A 356 -18.34 -11.27 14.85
N ILE A 357 -18.99 -10.28 15.48
CA ILE A 357 -19.88 -10.46 16.63
C ILE A 357 -21.32 -10.15 16.22
N ARG A 358 -22.17 -11.19 16.15
CA ARG A 358 -23.57 -11.13 15.64
C ARG A 358 -24.44 -9.99 16.17
N ASN A 359 -24.27 -9.60 17.43
CA ASN A 359 -25.08 -8.57 18.10
C ASN A 359 -24.25 -7.38 18.59
N SER A 360 -23.12 -7.07 17.93
CA SER A 360 -22.34 -5.90 18.33
C SER A 360 -23.15 -4.62 18.13
N THR A 361 -23.11 -3.72 19.12
CA THR A 361 -23.69 -2.37 19.04
C THR A 361 -22.65 -1.33 18.59
N LYS A 362 -21.42 -1.75 18.33
CA LYS A 362 -20.28 -0.88 17.98
C LYS A 362 -19.91 -0.99 16.49
N ILE A 363 -20.90 -1.26 15.65
CA ILE A 363 -20.71 -1.41 14.20
C ILE A 363 -20.51 -0.05 13.56
N GLN A 364 -19.51 0.01 12.69
CA GLN A 364 -19.26 1.10 11.76
C GLN A 364 -18.62 0.54 10.49
N HIS A 365 -18.77 1.24 9.39
CA HIS A 365 -18.21 0.94 8.09
C HIS A 365 -17.37 2.12 7.59
N PRO A 366 -16.42 1.89 6.67
CA PRO A 366 -15.58 2.96 6.19
C PRO A 366 -16.39 4.07 5.51
N PRO A 367 -16.07 5.36 5.74
CA PRO A 367 -16.68 6.45 5.01
C PRO A 367 -16.22 6.47 3.55
N VAL A 368 -16.88 7.27 2.72
CA VAL A 368 -16.55 7.44 1.31
C VAL A 368 -15.89 8.79 1.13
N ALA A 369 -14.61 8.79 0.73
CA ALA A 369 -13.88 10.02 0.42
C ALA A 369 -14.08 10.38 -1.07
N VAL A 370 -14.62 11.58 -1.32
CA VAL A 370 -14.82 12.13 -2.67
C VAL A 370 -14.15 13.50 -2.72
N VAL A 371 -13.44 13.80 -3.81
CA VAL A 371 -12.89 15.15 -4.05
C VAL A 371 -13.21 15.59 -5.47
N ASN A 372 -13.84 16.76 -5.63
CA ASN A 372 -14.24 17.31 -6.93
C ASN A 372 -15.05 16.31 -7.78
N GLY A 373 -15.95 15.55 -7.14
CA GLY A 373 -16.74 14.48 -7.77
C GLY A 373 -15.95 13.20 -8.07
N ASN A 374 -14.63 13.17 -7.86
CA ASN A 374 -13.81 11.98 -8.06
C ASN A 374 -13.84 11.09 -6.80
N CYS A 375 -14.41 9.89 -6.94
CA CYS A 375 -14.49 8.87 -5.90
C CYS A 375 -13.47 7.73 -6.15
N GLY A 376 -13.51 6.67 -5.33
CA GLY A 376 -12.65 5.50 -5.45
C GLY A 376 -11.23 5.73 -4.91
N PHE A 377 -10.42 4.67 -4.94
CA PHE A 377 -9.11 4.62 -4.26
C PHE A 377 -7.93 5.14 -5.09
N GLN A 378 -8.13 5.36 -6.39
CA GLN A 378 -7.08 5.91 -7.24
C GLN A 378 -6.85 7.40 -6.95
N PRO A 379 -5.61 7.91 -7.09
CA PRO A 379 -5.35 9.33 -6.93
C PRO A 379 -6.13 10.18 -7.94
N LEU A 380 -6.57 11.37 -7.50
CA LEU A 380 -7.03 12.42 -8.40
C LEU A 380 -5.80 13.21 -8.89
N ILE A 381 -5.48 13.12 -10.18
CA ILE A 381 -4.36 13.85 -10.78
C ILE A 381 -4.87 15.16 -11.39
N LEU A 382 -4.29 16.28 -10.99
CA LEU A 382 -4.61 17.62 -11.49
C LEU A 382 -3.38 18.25 -12.12
N GLN A 383 -3.52 18.70 -13.36
CA GLN A 383 -2.50 19.50 -14.05
C GLN A 383 -2.66 20.96 -13.65
N VAL A 384 -1.68 21.53 -12.96
CA VAL A 384 -1.78 22.87 -12.37
C VAL A 384 -0.67 23.80 -12.85
N ASP A 385 -0.99 25.08 -12.98
CA ASP A 385 0.02 26.11 -13.27
C ASP A 385 0.63 26.64 -11.96
N PRO A 386 1.94 26.97 -11.94
CA PRO A 386 2.56 27.61 -10.79
C PRO A 386 1.84 28.88 -10.35
N SER A 387 1.87 29.18 -9.05
CA SER A 387 1.23 30.36 -8.43
C SER A 387 -0.29 30.45 -8.59
N LYS A 388 -0.97 29.44 -9.15
CA LYS A 388 -2.44 29.41 -9.22
C LYS A 388 -3.04 28.85 -7.93
N THR A 389 -4.14 29.46 -7.51
CA THR A 389 -4.99 28.91 -6.46
C THR A 389 -5.93 27.87 -7.06
N ILE A 390 -6.05 26.73 -6.38
CA ILE A 390 -6.99 25.68 -6.73
C ILE A 390 -7.94 25.44 -5.56
N ASP A 391 -9.14 24.96 -5.89
CA ASP A 391 -10.17 24.58 -4.94
C ASP A 391 -10.38 23.06 -4.96
N LEU A 392 -10.45 22.48 -3.77
CA LEU A 392 -10.77 21.06 -3.57
C LEU A 392 -12.04 20.97 -2.71
N ASP A 393 -13.01 20.21 -3.20
CA ASP A 393 -14.34 20.06 -2.59
C ASP A 393 -14.62 18.59 -2.24
N ALA A 394 -14.72 18.32 -0.95
CA ALA A 394 -15.05 17.01 -0.39
C ALA A 394 -16.50 16.87 0.07
N SER A 395 -17.38 17.81 -0.28
CA SER A 395 -18.77 17.88 0.22
C SER A 395 -19.64 16.70 -0.18
N SER A 396 -19.25 15.96 -1.23
CA SER A 396 -19.94 14.72 -1.67
C SER A 396 -19.49 13.46 -0.92
N SER A 397 -18.56 13.58 0.05
CA SER A 397 -18.17 12.47 0.92
C SER A 397 -19.32 12.09 1.87
N SER A 398 -19.46 10.79 2.17
CA SER A 398 -20.61 10.26 2.90
C SER A 398 -20.24 9.10 3.83
N SER A 399 -21.12 8.79 4.78
CA SER A 399 -21.03 7.59 5.62
C SER A 399 -22.21 6.68 5.28
N ARG A 400 -21.97 5.37 5.16
CA ARG A 400 -23.05 4.39 4.98
C ARG A 400 -23.92 4.26 6.23
N ASP A 401 -23.35 4.54 7.39
CA ASP A 401 -24.02 4.43 8.68
C ASP A 401 -24.62 5.76 9.13
N ASP A 402 -24.76 6.73 8.21
CA ASP A 402 -25.21 8.11 8.48
C ASP A 402 -24.44 8.79 9.62
N MET A 403 -23.18 8.38 9.84
CA MET A 403 -22.32 8.96 10.87
C MET A 403 -21.85 10.36 10.48
N GLN A 404 -21.67 11.22 11.48
CA GLN A 404 -20.98 12.49 11.29
C GLN A 404 -19.54 12.25 10.83
N LEU A 405 -19.06 13.07 9.90
CA LEU A 405 -17.72 12.96 9.34
C LEU A 405 -16.84 14.14 9.76
N SER A 406 -15.55 13.88 9.93
CA SER A 406 -14.51 14.89 10.02
C SER A 406 -13.59 14.85 8.79
N PHE A 407 -13.13 16.02 8.36
CA PHE A 407 -12.29 16.22 7.17
C PHE A 407 -10.95 16.80 7.60
N ASN A 408 -9.85 16.13 7.28
CA ASN A 408 -8.50 16.62 7.53
C ASN A 408 -7.72 16.63 6.22
N TRP A 409 -7.09 17.76 5.90
CA TRP A 409 -6.29 17.93 4.70
C TRP A 409 -4.83 18.11 5.08
N THR A 410 -3.93 17.37 4.44
CA THR A 410 -2.50 17.40 4.73
C THR A 410 -1.69 17.48 3.44
N HIS A 411 -0.70 18.38 3.39
CA HIS A 411 0.32 18.34 2.36
C HIS A 411 1.35 17.27 2.73
N TYR A 412 1.34 16.14 2.03
CA TYR A 412 2.30 15.06 2.23
C TYR A 412 3.59 15.40 1.47
N ARG A 413 4.49 16.14 2.14
CA ARG A 413 5.66 16.80 1.53
C ARG A 413 6.77 15.82 1.15
N GLU A 414 6.89 14.74 1.92
CA GLU A 414 8.05 13.86 1.92
C GLU A 414 8.22 13.10 0.59
N ILE A 415 7.12 12.82 -0.12
CA ILE A 415 7.13 12.25 -1.47
C ILE A 415 7.73 13.21 -2.51
N SER A 416 7.59 14.53 -2.32
CA SER A 416 8.09 15.54 -3.27
C SER A 416 9.57 15.89 -3.07
N LEU A 417 10.23 15.30 -2.06
CA LEU A 417 11.64 15.50 -1.74
C LEU A 417 12.53 14.71 -2.70
N THR A 418 13.60 15.33 -3.20
CA THR A 418 14.66 14.65 -3.96
C THR A 418 15.93 14.48 -3.11
N GLN A 419 16.19 15.40 -2.18
CA GLN A 419 17.41 15.41 -1.34
C GLN A 419 17.15 15.06 0.13
N GLY A 420 15.92 14.66 0.47
CA GLY A 420 15.56 14.27 1.84
C GLY A 420 15.52 15.45 2.83
N ASN A 421 15.36 16.68 2.35
CA ASN A 421 15.32 17.87 3.20
C ASN A 421 14.03 18.68 2.94
N LEU A 422 13.23 18.89 3.99
CA LEU A 422 11.97 19.65 3.91
C LEU A 422 12.10 21.08 3.36
N ILE A 423 13.28 21.70 3.42
CA ILE A 423 13.53 23.03 2.82
C ILE A 423 13.23 23.01 1.31
N GLU A 424 13.44 21.88 0.65
CA GLU A 424 13.21 21.69 -0.80
C GLU A 424 11.73 21.80 -1.20
N VAL A 425 10.83 21.49 -0.27
CA VAL A 425 9.39 21.42 -0.52
C VAL A 425 8.71 22.22 0.58
N PRO A 426 8.46 23.53 0.42
CA PRO A 426 7.78 24.30 1.44
C PRO A 426 6.38 23.75 1.69
N GLU A 427 5.89 23.96 2.92
CA GLU A 427 4.51 23.63 3.23
C GLU A 427 3.58 24.51 2.40
N ILE A 428 2.54 23.90 1.83
CA ILE A 428 1.51 24.60 1.08
C ILE A 428 0.37 24.84 2.06
N PRO A 429 0.07 26.08 2.44
CA PRO A 429 -1.03 26.35 3.34
C PRO A 429 -2.36 25.90 2.71
N ILE A 430 -3.10 25.06 3.43
CA ILE A 430 -4.44 24.62 3.06
C ILE A 430 -5.44 25.44 3.86
N VAL A 431 -6.23 26.26 3.17
CA VAL A 431 -7.17 27.20 3.79
C VAL A 431 -8.58 26.63 3.71
N CYS A 432 -9.23 26.39 4.84
CA CYS A 432 -10.63 25.96 4.89
C CYS A 432 -11.55 27.10 4.44
N LYS A 433 -12.40 26.81 3.45
CA LYS A 433 -13.47 27.71 2.98
C LYS A 433 -14.77 27.50 3.74
N THR A 434 -14.95 26.33 4.34
CA THR A 434 -16.08 25.99 5.21
C THR A 434 -15.59 25.70 6.63
N ALA A 435 -16.46 25.90 7.62
CA ALA A 435 -16.12 25.68 9.03
C ALA A 435 -15.73 24.22 9.35
N ASP A 436 -16.23 23.27 8.55
CA ASP A 436 -15.94 21.83 8.65
C ASP A 436 -14.80 21.37 7.72
N CYS A 437 -14.15 22.30 7.01
CA CYS A 437 -13.06 22.04 6.07
C CYS A 437 -13.41 21.05 4.94
N LYS A 438 -14.69 20.87 4.60
CA LYS A 438 -15.09 20.11 3.40
C LYS A 438 -14.56 20.74 2.11
N GLN A 439 -14.54 22.07 2.06
CA GLN A 439 -13.99 22.81 0.94
C GLN A 439 -12.73 23.53 1.40
N VAL A 440 -11.66 23.36 0.63
CA VAL A 440 -10.37 24.02 0.88
C VAL A 440 -9.84 24.68 -0.37
N SER A 441 -9.04 25.72 -0.19
CA SER A 441 -8.18 26.28 -1.24
C SER A 441 -6.72 26.20 -0.86
N LEU A 442 -5.87 26.05 -1.87
CA LEU A 442 -4.43 26.12 -1.72
C LEU A 442 -3.82 26.79 -2.95
N THR A 443 -2.70 27.49 -2.77
CA THR A 443 -1.96 28.13 -3.86
C THR A 443 -0.75 27.27 -4.20
N VAL A 444 -0.67 26.83 -5.44
CA VAL A 444 0.49 26.09 -5.96
C VAL A 444 1.74 26.95 -5.82
N PRO A 445 2.86 26.42 -5.32
CA PRO A 445 4.11 27.18 -5.24
C PRO A 445 4.50 27.79 -6.59
N ASN A 446 5.31 28.85 -6.53
CA ASN A 446 5.79 29.49 -7.76
C ASN A 446 6.72 28.57 -8.56
N VAL A 447 7.13 29.01 -9.74
CA VAL A 447 7.93 28.19 -10.66
C VAL A 447 9.31 27.85 -10.09
N THR A 448 9.96 28.75 -9.35
CA THR A 448 11.31 28.55 -8.82
C THR A 448 11.35 27.55 -7.66
N ILE A 449 10.24 27.40 -6.93
CA ILE A 449 10.07 26.35 -5.92
C ILE A 449 9.60 25.04 -6.56
N SER A 450 8.70 25.13 -7.54
CA SER A 450 8.04 23.96 -8.11
C SER A 450 8.92 23.23 -9.12
N CYS A 451 9.82 23.93 -9.80
CA CYS A 451 10.66 23.37 -10.85
C CYS A 451 12.13 23.52 -10.49
N ALA A 452 12.91 22.50 -10.80
CA ALA A 452 14.35 22.49 -10.54
C ALA A 452 15.06 21.76 -11.70
N THR A 453 16.31 22.12 -11.92
CA THR A 453 17.23 21.31 -12.72
C THR A 453 17.63 20.06 -11.94
N SER A 454 17.94 18.96 -12.64
CA SER A 454 18.59 17.82 -11.99
C SER A 454 19.88 18.26 -11.28
N LEU A 455 20.28 17.55 -10.22
CA LEU A 455 21.53 17.79 -9.47
C LEU A 455 22.81 17.51 -10.29
N ALA A 456 22.71 17.37 -11.62
CA ALA A 456 23.86 17.22 -12.50
C ALA A 456 24.75 18.48 -12.42
N LEU A 457 26.06 18.26 -12.37
CA LEU A 457 27.08 19.33 -12.30
C LEU A 457 27.01 20.33 -13.48
N HIS A 458 26.33 19.98 -14.57
CA HIS A 458 26.06 20.84 -15.72
C HIS A 458 24.62 20.62 -16.22
N PRO A 459 23.61 21.27 -15.63
CA PRO A 459 22.22 21.03 -15.98
C PRO A 459 21.88 21.65 -17.33
N ASN A 460 21.25 20.86 -18.21
CA ASN A 460 20.70 21.35 -19.47
C ASN A 460 19.24 21.77 -19.31
N GLN A 461 18.77 22.56 -20.26
CA GLN A 461 17.37 23.04 -20.35
C GLN A 461 16.34 21.88 -20.39
N SER A 462 16.73 20.76 -20.97
CA SER A 462 15.99 19.49 -21.00
C SER A 462 15.81 18.88 -19.61
N ASP A 463 16.69 19.20 -18.67
CA ASP A 463 16.79 18.54 -17.36
C ASP A 463 15.95 19.24 -16.29
N ILE A 464 15.29 20.35 -16.65
CA ILE A 464 14.31 21.00 -15.79
C ILE A 464 13.07 20.11 -15.70
N THR A 465 12.81 19.67 -14.48
CA THR A 465 11.60 18.93 -14.10
C THR A 465 10.82 19.73 -13.05
N CYS A 466 9.51 19.51 -13.00
CA CYS A 466 8.67 20.12 -11.98
C CYS A 466 8.14 19.05 -11.03
N LYS A 467 8.05 19.41 -9.76
CA LYS A 467 7.57 18.57 -8.67
C LYS A 467 6.09 18.28 -8.84
N ALA A 468 5.68 17.12 -8.36
CA ALA A 468 4.30 16.85 -8.03
C ALA A 468 4.09 17.08 -6.52
N PHE A 469 3.06 17.83 -6.13
CA PHE A 469 2.70 18.02 -4.72
C PHE A 469 1.52 17.11 -4.37
N HIS A 470 1.62 16.40 -3.24
CA HIS A 470 0.59 15.46 -2.82
C HIS A 470 -0.24 16.03 -1.69
N ILE A 471 -1.53 16.23 -1.94
CA ILE A 471 -2.50 16.66 -0.94
C ILE A 471 -3.37 15.46 -0.57
N ILE A 472 -3.43 15.14 0.73
CA ILE A 472 -4.17 14.01 1.25
C ILE A 472 -5.39 14.53 2.00
N LEU A 473 -6.57 14.13 1.56
CA LEU A 473 -7.78 14.20 2.37
C LEU A 473 -7.90 12.92 3.20
N ALA A 474 -8.15 13.05 4.50
CA ALA A 474 -8.65 11.99 5.37
C ALA A 474 -10.10 12.31 5.78
N VAL A 475 -11.02 11.40 5.46
CA VAL A 475 -12.42 11.43 5.89
C VAL A 475 -12.61 10.35 6.95
N LYS A 476 -13.05 10.75 8.14
CA LYS A 476 -13.15 9.87 9.31
C LYS A 476 -14.54 9.91 9.92
N ASN A 477 -15.07 8.75 10.31
CA ASN A 477 -16.28 8.66 11.13
C ASN A 477 -16.01 9.30 12.51
N ARG A 478 -16.85 10.23 12.95
CA ARG A 478 -16.62 11.00 14.19
C ARG A 478 -17.02 10.22 15.44
N VAL A 479 -16.27 9.18 15.76
CA VAL A 479 -16.40 8.31 16.95
C VAL A 479 -15.02 7.97 17.52
N GLU A 480 -14.95 7.44 18.76
CA GLU A 480 -13.70 7.18 19.54
C GLU A 480 -12.63 6.40 18.75
N LEU A 481 -13.03 5.46 17.90
CA LEU A 481 -12.15 4.73 16.97
C LEU A 481 -12.74 4.74 15.55
N GLY A 482 -12.91 5.93 14.98
CA GLY A 482 -13.53 6.08 13.67
C GLY A 482 -12.73 5.49 12.50
N MET A 483 -13.36 4.64 11.70
CA MET A 483 -12.80 4.21 10.42
C MET A 483 -12.53 5.41 9.52
N THR A 484 -11.40 5.36 8.80
CA THR A 484 -10.92 6.45 7.96
C THR A 484 -10.71 5.97 6.53
N ARG A 485 -11.12 6.79 5.56
CA ARG A 485 -10.75 6.64 4.15
C ARG A 485 -10.11 7.91 3.64
N TYR A 486 -9.31 7.77 2.60
CA TYR A 486 -8.50 8.86 2.09
C TYR A 486 -8.81 9.15 0.64
N LYS A 487 -8.44 10.36 0.22
CA LYS A 487 -8.27 10.69 -1.18
C LYS A 487 -6.94 11.40 -1.38
N ARG A 488 -6.05 10.79 -2.14
CA ARG A 488 -4.81 11.42 -2.61
C ARG A 488 -5.11 12.28 -3.84
N VAL A 489 -4.74 13.56 -3.76
CA VAL A 489 -4.76 14.49 -4.88
C VAL A 489 -3.31 14.81 -5.25
N ILE A 490 -2.95 14.59 -6.50
CA ILE A 490 -1.61 14.83 -7.04
C ILE A 490 -1.66 16.08 -7.91
N LEU A 491 -0.93 17.11 -7.52
CA LEU A 491 -0.82 18.36 -8.26
C LEU A 491 0.43 18.28 -9.13
N GLU A 492 0.26 17.88 -10.39
CA GLU A 492 1.34 17.87 -11.37
C GLU A 492 1.54 19.29 -11.90
N VAL A 493 2.66 19.90 -11.52
CA VAL A 493 2.96 21.28 -11.92
C VAL A 493 3.43 21.30 -13.37
N LYS A 494 2.72 22.05 -14.21
CA LYS A 494 3.10 22.23 -15.61
C LYS A 494 4.38 23.04 -15.71
N LYS A 495 5.38 22.48 -16.40
CA LYS A 495 6.58 23.21 -16.81
C LYS A 495 6.19 24.34 -17.77
N PRO A 496 6.46 25.62 -17.44
CA PRO A 496 6.23 26.71 -18.38
C PRO A 496 7.10 26.54 -19.63
N ALA A 497 6.53 26.76 -20.82
CA ALA A 497 7.21 26.50 -22.10
C ALA A 497 8.52 27.29 -22.28
N ASN A 498 8.61 28.48 -21.66
CA ASN A 498 9.75 29.39 -21.76
C ASN A 498 10.68 29.34 -20.55
N LEU A 499 10.45 28.45 -19.57
CA LEU A 499 11.27 28.38 -18.37
C LEU A 499 12.71 28.05 -18.75
N THR A 500 13.69 28.87 -18.36
CA THR A 500 15.13 28.71 -18.61
C THR A 500 15.92 28.34 -17.35
N VAL A 501 17.12 27.77 -17.50
CA VAL A 501 18.02 27.50 -16.35
C VAL A 501 18.42 28.79 -15.61
N LEU A 502 18.46 29.94 -16.29
CA LEU A 502 18.77 31.25 -15.67
C LEU A 502 17.63 31.80 -14.79
N GLU A 503 16.40 31.32 -15.01
CA GLU A 503 15.23 31.74 -14.24
C GLU A 503 15.00 30.90 -12.98
N LEU A 504 15.71 29.76 -12.85
CA LEU A 504 15.75 28.90 -11.66
C LEU A 504 16.99 29.24 -10.82
#